data_AF-G3UNZ3-F1
#
_entry.id   AF-G3UNZ3-F1
#
_cell.length_a   1.000
_cell.length_b   1.000
_cell.length_c   1.000
_cell.angle_alpha   90.00
_cell.angle_beta   90.00
_cell.angle_gamma   90.00
#
_symmetry.space_group_name_H-M   'P 1'
#
loop_
_entity.id
_entity.type
_entity.pdbx_description
1 polymer ?
#
loop_
_entity_poly.entity_id
_entity_poly.type
_entity_poly.pdbx_seq_one_letter_code
_entity_poly.pdbx_strand_id
1 'polypeptide(L)'
;QKNKGQANDRVDEMTLRKEKSRDAARSRRGKENFEFYELAKLLPLPAAITSQLDKASIIRLTISYLKMRDFGNVLFLDVRTQSLNFHN
;
A
#
# COMPACT_ATOMS: atom_id res chain seq x y z
N GLN A 1 1.39 -40.37 37.05
CA GLN A 1 2.44 -39.82 36.16
C GLN A 1 1.98 -39.63 34.70
N LYS A 2 1.00 -40.39 34.18
CA LYS A 2 0.46 -40.25 32.80
C LYS A 2 -0.18 -38.89 32.44
N ASN A 3 -0.72 -38.12 33.40
CA ASN A 3 -1.37 -36.82 33.11
C ASN A 3 -0.40 -35.66 32.81
N LYS A 4 0.89 -35.76 33.16
CA LYS A 4 1.84 -34.65 32.97
C LYS A 4 2.31 -34.52 31.50
N GLY A 5 2.43 -35.62 30.77
CA GLY A 5 2.83 -35.61 29.34
C GLY A 5 1.76 -34.98 28.44
N GLN A 6 0.50 -35.38 28.62
CA GLN A 6 -0.61 -34.88 27.80
C GLN A 6 -0.91 -33.38 28.00
N ALA A 7 -0.59 -32.84 29.18
CA ALA A 7 -0.70 -31.40 29.43
C ALA A 7 0.41 -30.61 28.70
N ASN A 8 1.64 -31.12 28.66
CA ASN A 8 2.74 -30.50 27.92
C ASN A 8 2.48 -30.48 26.41
N ASP A 9 1.99 -31.58 25.82
CA ASP A 9 1.70 -31.66 24.39
C ASP A 9 0.65 -30.61 23.95
N ARG A 10 -0.36 -30.36 24.81
CA ARG A 10 -1.40 -29.34 24.55
C ARG A 10 -0.85 -27.92 24.62
N VAL A 11 0.09 -27.66 25.54
CA VAL A 11 0.76 -26.36 25.65
C VAL A 11 1.63 -26.11 24.42
N ASP A 12 2.38 -27.11 23.96
CA ASP A 12 3.22 -27.03 22.76
C ASP A 12 2.39 -26.85 21.47
N GLU A 13 1.22 -27.47 21.38
CA GLU A 13 0.32 -27.23 20.25
C GLU A 13 -0.27 -25.80 20.28
N MET A 14 -0.59 -25.28 21.47
CA MET A 14 -1.08 -23.91 21.63
C MET A 14 0.00 -22.88 21.28
N THR A 15 1.25 -23.09 21.69
CA THR A 15 2.37 -22.20 21.36
C THR A 15 2.64 -22.21 19.85
N LEU A 16 2.62 -23.39 19.21
CA LEU A 16 2.78 -23.51 17.76
C LEU A 16 1.67 -22.80 16.98
N ARG A 17 0.41 -22.92 17.41
CA ARG A 17 -0.72 -22.20 16.77
C ARG A 17 -0.56 -20.69 16.90
N LYS A 18 -0.14 -20.19 18.06
CA LYS A 18 0.14 -18.76 18.29
C LYS A 18 1.29 -18.28 17.42
N GLU A 19 2.35 -19.08 17.30
CA GLU A 19 3.50 -18.77 16.46
C GLU A 19 3.12 -18.68 14.98
N LYS A 20 2.38 -19.66 14.45
CA LYS A 20 1.85 -19.62 13.07
C LYS A 20 1.01 -18.37 12.81
N SER A 21 0.13 -18.00 13.75
CA SER A 21 -0.66 -16.77 13.63
C SER A 21 0.21 -15.51 13.64
N ARG A 22 1.26 -15.49 14.46
CA ARG A 22 2.20 -14.38 14.55
C ARG A 22 3.00 -14.22 13.26
N ASP A 23 3.47 -15.32 12.69
CA ASP A 23 4.21 -15.32 11.42
C ASP A 23 3.31 -14.92 10.25
N ALA A 24 2.07 -15.40 10.22
CA ALA A 24 1.08 -14.96 9.24
C ALA A 24 0.80 -13.45 9.33
N ALA A 25 0.68 -12.91 10.55
CA ALA A 25 0.51 -11.46 10.76
C ALA A 25 1.76 -10.66 10.35
N ARG A 26 2.96 -11.17 10.65
CA ARG A 26 4.24 -10.55 10.24
C ARG A 26 4.39 -10.56 8.72
N SER A 27 4.12 -11.69 8.06
CA SER A 27 4.16 -11.83 6.61
C SER A 27 3.21 -10.84 5.93
N ARG A 28 1.96 -10.73 6.43
CA ARG A 28 0.99 -9.74 5.92
C ARG A 28 1.49 -8.30 6.06
N ARG A 29 2.04 -7.93 7.24
CA ARG A 29 2.61 -6.60 7.48
C ARG A 29 3.83 -6.33 6.59
N GLY A 30 4.68 -7.33 6.38
CA GLY A 30 5.85 -7.24 5.50
C GLY A 30 5.46 -7.02 4.05
N LYS A 31 4.49 -7.78 3.54
CA LYS A 31 3.94 -7.61 2.19
C LYS A 31 3.33 -6.22 2.04
N GLU A 32 2.45 -5.80 2.94
CA GLU A 32 1.86 -4.46 2.93
C GLU A 32 2.94 -3.36 2.89
N ASN A 33 3.99 -3.48 3.71
CA ASN A 33 5.08 -2.51 3.73
C ASN A 33 5.83 -2.45 2.39
N PHE A 34 6.07 -3.60 1.77
CA PHE A 34 6.67 -3.69 0.44
C PHE A 34 5.81 -2.99 -0.62
N GLU A 35 4.50 -3.26 -0.66
CA GLU A 35 3.58 -2.62 -1.61
C GLU A 35 3.56 -1.09 -1.44
N PHE A 36 3.61 -0.59 -0.20
CA PHE A 36 3.73 0.85 0.05
C PHE A 36 5.03 1.46 -0.52
N TYR A 37 6.16 0.77 -0.36
CA TYR A 37 7.43 1.23 -0.93
C TYR A 37 7.42 1.21 -2.45
N GLU A 38 6.87 0.16 -3.08
CA GLU A 38 6.73 0.10 -4.53
C GLU A 38 5.81 1.21 -5.03
N LEU A 39 4.70 1.47 -4.36
CA LEU A 39 3.81 2.58 -4.69
C LEU A 39 4.52 3.94 -4.60
N ALA A 40 5.33 4.16 -3.57
CA ALA A 40 6.08 5.41 -3.41
C ALA A 40 7.06 5.65 -4.57
N LYS A 41 7.71 4.60 -5.09
CA LYS A 41 8.64 4.68 -6.24
C LYS A 41 7.93 5.07 -7.55
N LEU A 42 6.63 4.85 -7.67
CA LEU A 42 5.84 5.20 -8.85
C LEU A 42 5.39 6.67 -8.85
N LEU A 43 5.53 7.38 -7.73
CA LEU A 43 5.23 8.81 -7.67
C LEU A 43 6.23 9.60 -8.53
N PRO A 44 5.81 10.68 -9.20
CA PRO A 44 6.67 11.54 -10.01
C PRO A 44 7.54 12.46 -9.13
N LEU A 45 8.29 11.87 -8.20
CA LEU A 45 9.15 12.56 -7.23
C LEU A 45 10.53 11.91 -7.22
N PRO A 46 11.60 12.67 -6.95
CA PRO A 46 12.94 12.10 -6.76
C PRO A 46 12.98 10.99 -5.71
N ALA A 47 13.75 9.94 -5.97
CA ALA A 47 13.87 8.77 -5.08
C ALA A 47 14.25 9.16 -3.64
N ALA A 48 15.12 10.16 -3.48
CA ALA A 48 15.57 10.70 -2.19
C ALA A 48 14.43 11.24 -1.30
N ILE A 49 13.33 11.69 -1.91
CA ILE A 49 12.13 12.16 -1.20
C ILE A 49 11.21 10.98 -0.92
N THR A 50 10.93 10.16 -1.94
CA THR A 50 10.00 9.01 -1.82
C THR A 50 10.44 7.99 -0.77
N SER A 51 11.75 7.83 -0.55
CA SER A 51 12.30 6.91 0.45
C SER A 51 12.04 7.32 1.90
N GLN A 52 11.73 8.60 2.14
CA GLN A 52 11.49 9.18 3.48
C GLN A 52 10.00 9.33 3.79
N LEU A 53 9.11 8.99 2.85
CA LEU A 53 7.67 9.15 3.05
C LEU A 53 7.12 8.12 4.03
N ASP A 54 6.25 8.58 4.93
CA ASP A 54 5.41 7.70 5.73
C ASP A 54 4.22 7.18 4.91
N LYS A 55 3.60 6.08 5.37
CA LYS A 55 2.49 5.40 4.67
C LYS A 55 1.31 6.33 4.35
N ALA A 56 0.95 7.23 5.27
CA ALA A 56 -0.19 8.11 5.07
C ALA A 56 0.12 9.18 4.01
N SER A 57 1.35 9.71 4.01
CA SER A 57 1.80 10.63 2.96
C SER A 57 1.87 9.96 1.58
N ILE A 58 2.32 8.71 1.49
CA ILE A 58 2.30 7.94 0.22
C ILE A 58 0.88 7.88 -0.35
N ILE A 59 -0.13 7.54 0.46
CA ILE A 59 -1.53 7.50 0.02
C ILE A 59 -2.03 8.88 -0.40
N ARG A 60 -1.82 9.91 0.42
CA ARG A 60 -2.28 11.28 0.12
C ARG A 60 -1.69 11.79 -1.20
N LEU A 61 -0.39 11.61 -1.40
CA LEU A 61 0.29 12.04 -2.63
C LEU A 61 -0.17 11.23 -3.85
N THR A 62 -0.37 9.92 -3.69
CA THR A 62 -0.91 9.06 -4.77
C THR A 62 -2.30 9.51 -5.20
N ILE A 63 -3.20 9.74 -4.24
CA ILE A 63 -4.57 10.20 -4.52
C ILE A 63 -4.53 11.58 -5.20
N SER A 64 -3.74 12.51 -4.69
CA SER A 64 -3.58 13.84 -5.28
C SER A 64 -3.04 13.76 -6.71
N TYR A 65 -2.04 12.92 -6.96
CA TYR A 65 -1.47 12.71 -8.29
C TYR A 65 -2.51 12.18 -9.29
N LEU A 66 -3.29 11.16 -8.91
CA LEU A 66 -4.34 10.61 -9.77
C LEU A 66 -5.42 11.65 -10.08
N LYS A 67 -5.85 12.43 -9.09
CA LYS A 67 -6.83 13.52 -9.27
C LYS A 67 -6.30 14.63 -10.18
N MET A 68 -5.05 15.04 -9.99
CA MET A 68 -4.43 16.07 -10.84
C MET A 68 -4.29 15.62 -12.28
N ARG A 69 -3.96 14.33 -12.51
CA ARG A 69 -3.90 13.76 -13.86
C ARG A 69 -5.26 13.76 -14.53
N ASP A 70 -6.30 13.36 -13.79
CA ASP A 70 -7.68 13.37 -14.30
C ASP A 70 -8.16 14.80 -14.62
N PHE A 71 -7.95 15.73 -13.70
CA PHE A 71 -8.25 17.14 -13.92
C PHE A 71 -7.50 17.73 -15.11
N GLY A 72 -6.20 17.43 -15.25
CA GLY A 72 -5.40 17.85 -16.40
C GLY A 72 -5.93 17.29 -17.73
N ASN A 73 -6.39 16.04 -17.74
CA ASN A 73 -7.02 15.43 -18.92
C ASN A 73 -8.33 16.13 -19.29
N VAL A 74 -9.17 16.44 -18.31
CA VAL A 74 -10.43 17.18 -18.52
C VAL A 74 -10.15 18.58 -19.07
N LEU A 75 -9.21 19.32 -18.46
CA LEU A 75 -8.82 20.65 -18.95
C LEU A 75 -8.24 20.60 -20.37
N PHE A 76 -7.42 19.59 -20.68
CA PHE A 76 -6.78 19.49 -21.99
C PHE A 76 -7.77 19.11 -23.10
N LEU A 77 -8.82 18.35 -22.78
CA LEU A 77 -9.92 18.07 -23.71
C LEU A 77 -10.83 19.29 -23.90
N ASP A 78 -11.12 20.05 -22.84
CA ASP A 78 -11.96 21.25 -22.92
C ASP A 78 -11.30 22.36 -23.77
N VAL A 79 -10.02 22.65 -23.56
CA VAL A 79 -9.28 23.65 -24.38
C VAL A 79 -9.26 23.25 -25.86
N ARG A 80 -9.10 21.95 -26.17
CA ARG A 80 -9.11 21.46 -27.56
C ARG A 80 -10.51 21.53 -28.18
N THR A 81 -11.56 21.36 -27.38
CA THR A 81 -12.96 21.46 -27.83
C THR A 81 -13.34 22.92 -28.10
N GLN A 82 -12.87 23.87 -27.29
CA GLN A 82 -13.11 25.31 -27.53
C GLN A 82 -12.41 25.83 -28.80
N SER A 83 -11.19 25.35 -29.11
CA SER A 83 -10.48 25.76 -30.34
C SER A 83 -11.15 25.32 -31.65
N LEU A 84 -11.96 24.25 -31.63
CA LEU A 84 -12.66 23.75 -32.82
C LEU A 84 -14.00 24.45 -33.08
N ASN A 85 -14.55 25.16 -32.09
CA ASN A 85 -15.80 25.93 -32.25
C ASN A 85 -15.59 27.33 -32.85
N PHE A 86 -14.34 27.82 -32.93
CA PHE A 86 -14.01 29.13 -33.52
C PHE A 86 -13.76 29.10 -35.04
N HIS A 87 -14.04 28.00 -35.73
CA HIS A 87 -13.82 27.83 -37.17
C HIS A 87 -15.11 27.57 -37.99
N ASN A 88 -16.26 28.11 -37.57
CA ASN A 88 -17.46 28.23 -38.43
C ASN A 88 -17.97 29.66 -38.45
#